data_AF-A0A2T3KK41-F1
#
_entry.id   AF-A0A2T3KK41-F1
#
_cell.length_a   1.000
_cell.length_b   1.000
_cell.length_c   1.000
_cell.angle_alpha   90.00
_cell.angle_beta   90.00
_cell.angle_gamma   90.00
#
_symmetry.space_group_name_H-M   'P 1'
#
loop_
_entity.id
_entity.type
_entity.pdbx_description
1 polymer ?
#
loop_
_entity_poly.entity_id
_entity_poly.type
_entity_poly.pdbx_seq_one_letter_code
_entity_poly.pdbx_strand_id
1 'polypeptide(L)'
;MFKKIKFVPMAVVLSLLPLPTLVQATPLKNNENTLNNVQSNIINMYLKDSITTNNLYDQINNAITTLNKESDNTKLILHLPGGTYYLDKNSHGRALGIIQIGSAINGTRILEIQGSTNKRNPTKLYANESAYWQSFIFGSYPKNITFSYLSFYRTEKTMSEGIITNVAKGYIDIKLLDGFPEIGRIYNQGMTSGRYLRLISNDINNPTILSVDKGQEPWGMDKQDNPLPPEALDAPQNRNWRIYTKNTQADLSRVGYKIGLWVAVKSKSYNYAYNFQGFSSNITFNNIGFFDSTMGQMHGGAKNITLNHVKFGRGDRVNGVVPAFASSAGGPQFMGYTDSSPYTNILLDYVWLEYTGDDNFSAQHASQGSSFKLDHVTSKGAFARLLLATYDAYGVCLTDNVILDNQPAVVHGAINQDIEHFEFKKQFSVCQY
;
A
#
# COMPACT_ATOMS: atom_id res chain seq x y z
N MET A 1 -39.58 69.30 16.10
CA MET A 1 -39.81 67.96 16.69
C MET A 1 -38.80 66.98 16.12
N PHE A 2 -37.78 66.60 16.88
CA PHE A 2 -36.94 65.42 16.62
C PHE A 2 -36.60 64.79 17.97
N LYS A 3 -37.06 63.56 18.18
CA LYS A 3 -36.83 62.78 19.41
C LYS A 3 -35.44 62.15 19.35
N LYS A 4 -34.64 62.36 20.41
CA LYS A 4 -33.39 61.64 20.67
C LYS A 4 -33.69 60.20 21.09
N ILE A 5 -33.09 59.22 20.40
CA ILE A 5 -33.07 57.82 20.85
C ILE A 5 -31.72 57.60 21.55
N LYS A 6 -31.78 57.20 22.82
CA LYS A 6 -30.64 56.79 23.65
C LYS A 6 -30.30 55.33 23.31
N PHE A 7 -29.04 55.07 22.94
CA PHE A 7 -28.48 53.72 22.93
C PHE A 7 -28.20 53.29 24.38
N VAL A 8 -28.74 52.14 24.77
CA VAL A 8 -28.34 51.39 25.97
C VAL A 8 -27.64 50.12 25.49
N PRO A 9 -26.43 49.80 25.97
CA PRO A 9 -25.76 48.57 25.58
C PRO A 9 -26.43 47.38 26.26
N MET A 10 -26.88 46.42 25.45
CA MET A 10 -27.39 45.13 25.89
C MET A 10 -26.18 44.27 26.29
N ALA A 11 -26.10 43.88 27.56
CA ALA A 11 -25.11 42.92 28.04
C ALA A 11 -25.40 41.55 27.41
N VAL A 12 -24.51 41.08 26.54
CA VAL A 12 -24.52 39.71 26.04
C VAL A 12 -23.94 38.82 27.15
N VAL A 13 -24.79 38.00 27.74
CA VAL A 13 -24.39 36.93 28.64
C VAL A 13 -23.62 35.91 27.81
N LEU A 14 -22.29 35.87 27.94
CA LEU A 14 -21.48 34.74 27.48
C LEU A 14 -21.87 33.51 28.29
N SER A 15 -22.63 32.60 27.68
CA SER A 15 -22.74 31.24 28.18
C SER A 15 -21.39 30.57 27.98
N LEU A 16 -20.75 30.21 29.10
CA LEU A 16 -19.55 29.37 29.13
C LEU A 16 -19.92 27.97 28.62
N LEU A 17 -19.76 27.74 27.32
CA LEU A 17 -19.65 26.38 26.78
C LEU A 17 -18.35 25.78 27.34
N PRO A 18 -18.36 24.51 27.79
CA PRO A 18 -17.14 23.85 28.22
C PRO A 18 -16.19 23.79 27.01
N LEU A 19 -15.03 24.41 27.15
CA LEU A 19 -13.90 24.20 26.25
C LEU A 19 -13.71 22.68 26.10
N PRO A 20 -13.67 22.13 24.88
CA PRO A 20 -13.20 20.76 24.72
C PRO A 20 -11.81 20.73 25.34
N THR A 21 -11.64 19.90 26.35
CA THR A 21 -10.34 19.65 26.96
C THR A 21 -9.38 19.32 25.82
N LEU A 22 -8.40 20.20 25.63
CA LEU A 22 -7.28 19.97 24.74
C LEU A 22 -6.59 18.72 25.29
N VAL A 23 -6.94 17.55 24.76
CA VAL A 23 -6.22 16.31 25.08
C VAL A 23 -4.83 16.52 24.52
N GLN A 24 -3.89 16.87 25.40
CA GLN A 24 -2.48 16.92 25.06
C GLN A 24 -2.12 15.59 24.41
N ALA A 25 -1.72 15.66 23.14
CA ALA A 25 -1.19 14.50 22.46
C ALA A 25 -0.03 13.97 23.28
N THR A 26 -0.12 12.70 23.67
CA THR A 26 0.98 12.04 24.36
C THR A 26 2.16 11.99 23.37
N PRO A 27 3.35 12.52 23.70
CA PRO A 27 4.48 12.48 22.80
C PRO A 27 4.77 11.02 22.42
N LEU A 28 4.85 10.78 21.11
CA LEU A 28 5.23 9.48 20.54
C LEU A 28 6.64 9.14 21.03
N LYS A 29 6.74 8.33 22.09
CA LYS A 29 8.03 7.74 22.48
C LYS A 29 8.48 6.83 21.34
N ASN A 30 9.72 7.03 20.89
CA ASN A 30 10.46 6.06 20.10
C ASN A 30 10.53 4.75 20.89
N ASN A 31 9.55 3.87 20.70
CA ASN A 31 9.56 2.55 21.29
C ASN A 31 9.59 1.56 20.16
N GLU A 32 10.80 1.05 19.91
CA GLU A 32 11.01 -0.27 19.31
C GLU A 32 9.98 -1.23 19.87
N ASN A 33 9.36 -2.05 19.02
CA ASN A 33 8.29 -2.99 19.37
C ASN A 33 8.69 -3.77 20.65
N THR A 34 8.20 -3.32 21.81
CA THR A 34 8.79 -3.66 23.12
C THR A 34 8.74 -5.15 23.42
N LEU A 35 7.79 -5.86 22.81
CA LEU A 35 7.69 -7.30 22.87
C LEU A 35 8.91 -8.02 22.26
N ASN A 36 9.52 -7.52 21.18
CA ASN A 36 10.73 -8.13 20.62
C ASN A 36 11.93 -8.02 21.59
N ASN A 37 12.00 -6.96 22.39
CA ASN A 37 13.12 -6.67 23.29
C ASN A 37 13.00 -7.34 24.68
N VAL A 38 11.87 -8.01 24.96
CA VAL A 38 11.61 -8.68 26.26
C VAL A 38 11.75 -10.21 26.16
N GLN A 39 12.06 -10.75 24.98
CA GLN A 39 12.16 -12.20 24.77
C GLN A 39 13.40 -12.77 25.49
N SER A 40 13.20 -13.77 26.34
CA SER A 40 14.24 -14.39 27.16
C SER A 40 14.70 -15.75 26.65
N ASN A 41 13.89 -16.41 25.82
CA ASN A 41 14.19 -17.71 25.22
C ASN A 41 14.04 -17.65 23.70
N ILE A 42 14.99 -18.25 22.96
CA ILE A 42 15.00 -18.26 21.49
C ILE A 42 15.11 -19.70 20.99
N ILE A 43 14.11 -20.12 20.21
CA ILE A 43 14.06 -21.42 19.54
C ILE A 43 14.34 -21.21 18.04
N ASN A 44 15.24 -22.00 17.48
CA ASN A 44 15.54 -21.97 16.05
C ASN A 44 14.97 -23.22 15.37
N MET A 45 14.11 -23.00 14.38
CA MET A 45 13.61 -24.04 13.48
C MET A 45 14.13 -23.75 12.08
N TYR A 46 14.60 -24.78 11.38
CA TYR A 46 15.11 -24.65 10.01
C TYR A 46 14.23 -25.45 9.08
N LEU A 47 13.76 -24.81 8.01
CA LEU A 47 13.03 -25.49 6.95
C LEU A 47 14.04 -26.33 6.14
N LYS A 48 13.92 -27.66 6.22
CA LYS A 48 14.88 -28.63 5.65
C LYS A 48 14.54 -29.09 4.23
N ASP A 49 13.30 -28.87 3.81
CA ASP A 49 12.75 -29.35 2.54
C ASP A 49 12.69 -28.24 1.47
N SER A 50 12.27 -28.58 0.26
CA SER A 50 11.96 -27.59 -0.78
C SER A 50 10.89 -26.61 -0.31
N ILE A 51 11.12 -25.30 -0.46
CA ILE A 51 10.09 -24.29 -0.17
C ILE A 51 9.00 -24.35 -1.25
N THR A 52 7.86 -24.92 -0.89
CA THR A 52 6.61 -24.87 -1.65
C THR A 52 5.54 -24.18 -0.81
N THR A 53 4.44 -23.74 -1.42
CA THR A 53 3.34 -23.08 -0.69
C THR A 53 2.78 -23.97 0.43
N ASN A 54 2.56 -25.26 0.14
CA ASN A 54 2.02 -26.20 1.12
C ASN A 54 3.00 -26.49 2.25
N ASN A 55 4.28 -26.74 1.94
CA ASN A 55 5.29 -26.96 2.96
C ASN A 55 5.44 -25.72 3.86
N LEU A 56 5.50 -24.52 3.29
CA LEU A 56 5.59 -23.29 4.07
C LEU A 56 4.38 -23.10 5.01
N TYR A 57 3.18 -23.40 4.54
CA TYR A 57 1.96 -23.38 5.36
C TYR A 57 2.06 -24.35 6.54
N ASP A 58 2.43 -25.61 6.28
CA ASP A 58 2.53 -26.65 7.31
C ASP A 58 3.62 -26.32 8.34
N GLN A 59 4.77 -25.82 7.90
CA GLN A 59 5.88 -25.45 8.79
C GLN A 59 5.55 -24.24 9.66
N ILE A 60 4.84 -23.24 9.13
CA ILE A 60 4.36 -22.11 9.93
C ILE A 60 3.39 -22.60 11.01
N ASN A 61 2.42 -23.47 10.66
CA ASN A 61 1.48 -23.99 11.65
C ASN A 61 2.16 -24.88 12.69
N ASN A 62 3.15 -25.68 12.29
CA ASN A 62 3.96 -26.49 13.20
C ASN A 62 4.81 -25.60 14.14
N ALA A 63 5.39 -24.52 13.61
CA ALA A 63 6.11 -23.53 14.39
C ALA A 63 5.20 -22.83 15.41
N ILE A 64 3.99 -22.41 15.03
CA ILE A 64 3.00 -21.85 15.95
C ILE A 64 2.60 -22.88 17.02
N THR A 65 2.36 -24.14 16.64
CA THR A 65 2.01 -25.22 17.57
C THR A 65 3.12 -25.48 18.58
N THR A 66 4.37 -25.47 18.13
CA THR A 66 5.56 -25.64 18.98
C THR A 66 5.68 -24.45 19.93
N LEU A 67 5.64 -23.23 19.40
CA LEU A 67 5.74 -22.00 20.16
C LEU A 67 4.67 -21.92 21.27
N ASN A 68 3.43 -22.31 20.98
CA ASN A 68 2.34 -22.27 21.95
C ASN A 68 2.48 -23.24 23.13
N LYS A 69 3.41 -24.21 23.08
CA LYS A 69 3.75 -25.09 24.21
C LYS A 69 4.81 -24.49 25.15
N GLU A 70 5.50 -23.44 24.69
CA GLU A 70 6.57 -22.79 25.44
C GLU A 70 6.03 -21.75 26.42
N SER A 71 6.89 -21.24 27.30
CA SER A 71 6.53 -20.13 28.19
C SER A 71 6.35 -18.81 27.43
N ASP A 72 5.66 -17.85 28.06
CA ASP A 72 5.64 -16.46 27.60
C ASP A 72 7.06 -15.88 27.47
N ASN A 73 7.21 -14.84 26.65
CA ASN A 73 8.49 -14.23 26.26
C ASN A 73 9.46 -15.21 25.56
N THR A 74 8.93 -16.25 24.92
CA THR A 74 9.67 -17.10 23.98
C THR A 74 9.50 -16.60 22.55
N LYS A 75 10.62 -16.52 21.84
CA LYS A 75 10.68 -16.26 20.40
C LYS A 75 11.06 -17.53 19.65
N LEU A 76 10.30 -17.89 18.62
CA LEU A 76 10.68 -18.96 17.70
C LEU A 76 10.96 -18.36 16.32
N ILE A 77 12.13 -18.68 15.78
CA ILE A 77 12.59 -18.24 14.47
C ILE A 77 12.51 -19.42 13.50
N LEU A 78 11.63 -19.33 12.50
CA LEU A 78 11.57 -20.24 11.37
C LEU A 78 12.47 -19.70 10.25
N HIS A 79 13.62 -20.35 10.07
CA HIS A 79 14.63 -20.01 9.07
C HIS A 79 14.29 -20.61 7.71
N LEU A 80 14.19 -19.75 6.70
CA LEU A 80 14.03 -20.10 5.30
C LEU A 80 15.40 -20.02 4.61
N PRO A 81 15.83 -21.05 3.86
CA PRO A 81 17.10 -21.02 3.16
C PRO A 81 17.15 -19.90 2.11
N GLY A 82 18.37 -19.41 1.83
CA GLY A 82 18.64 -18.45 0.76
C GLY A 82 18.42 -19.07 -0.61
N GLY A 83 17.80 -18.34 -1.53
CA GLY A 83 17.47 -18.84 -2.86
C GLY A 83 16.20 -18.20 -3.43
N THR A 84 15.86 -18.60 -4.66
CA THR A 84 14.63 -18.18 -5.35
C THR A 84 13.63 -19.33 -5.36
N TYR A 85 12.42 -19.08 -4.88
CA TYR A 85 11.38 -20.09 -4.73
C TYR A 85 10.08 -19.62 -5.37
N TYR A 86 9.39 -20.51 -6.08
CA TYR A 86 8.12 -20.24 -6.73
C TYR A 86 6.99 -20.88 -5.94
N LEU A 87 6.01 -20.06 -5.57
CA LEU A 87 4.89 -20.41 -4.72
C LEU A 87 3.62 -20.45 -5.58
N ASP A 88 3.02 -21.63 -5.63
CA ASP A 88 1.71 -21.88 -6.22
C ASP A 88 0.58 -21.31 -5.37
N LYS A 89 -0.64 -21.34 -5.93
CA LYS A 89 -1.87 -21.09 -5.20
C LYS A 89 -1.93 -21.95 -3.94
N ASN A 90 -2.22 -21.34 -2.80
CA ASN A 90 -2.48 -22.11 -1.60
C ASN A 90 -3.80 -22.89 -1.76
N SER A 91 -3.71 -24.22 -1.68
CA SER A 91 -4.82 -25.16 -1.80
C SER A 91 -5.54 -25.46 -0.47
N HIS A 92 -5.06 -24.94 0.65
CA HIS A 92 -5.65 -25.21 1.97
C HIS A 92 -6.94 -24.37 2.19
N GLY A 93 -8.10 -24.97 1.90
CA GLY A 93 -9.41 -24.37 2.18
C GLY A 93 -9.71 -23.10 1.37
N ARG A 94 -10.47 -22.16 1.94
CA ARG A 94 -10.70 -20.81 1.36
C ARG A 94 -9.48 -19.90 1.56
N ALA A 95 -8.26 -20.37 1.29
CA ALA A 95 -7.05 -19.59 1.52
C ALA A 95 -7.08 -18.29 0.71
N LEU A 96 -7.02 -17.16 1.42
CA LEU A 96 -6.99 -15.82 0.85
C LEU A 96 -5.56 -15.30 0.66
N GLY A 97 -4.57 -16.03 1.18
CA GLY A 97 -3.16 -15.74 0.95
C GLY A 97 -2.30 -16.98 0.69
N ILE A 98 -1.14 -16.76 0.07
CA ILE A 98 -0.09 -17.76 -0.17
C ILE A 98 0.47 -18.20 1.19
N ILE A 99 0.92 -17.25 1.98
CA ILE A 99 1.28 -17.41 3.39
C ILE A 99 0.04 -17.05 4.23
N GLN A 100 -0.57 -18.06 4.83
CA GLN A 100 -1.75 -17.92 5.65
C GLN A 100 -1.37 -17.99 7.13
N ILE A 101 -1.62 -16.91 7.88
CA ILE A 101 -1.55 -16.88 9.34
C ILE A 101 -2.89 -17.37 9.88
N GLY A 102 -3.04 -18.68 10.00
CA GLY A 102 -4.31 -19.32 10.37
C GLY A 102 -4.52 -19.55 11.87
N SER A 103 -3.45 -19.57 12.65
CA SER A 103 -3.47 -19.95 14.08
C SER A 103 -3.05 -18.80 14.98
N ALA A 104 -3.69 -18.69 16.14
CA ALA A 104 -3.35 -17.69 17.14
C ALA A 104 -2.05 -18.05 17.86
N ILE A 105 -1.19 -17.05 18.07
CA ILE A 105 -0.03 -17.15 18.97
C ILE A 105 -0.47 -16.68 20.35
N ASN A 106 -0.22 -17.48 21.39
CA ASN A 106 -0.69 -17.20 22.75
C ASN A 106 0.26 -16.26 23.51
N GLY A 107 -0.30 -15.47 24.42
CA GLY A 107 0.45 -14.62 25.35
C GLY A 107 1.40 -13.63 24.67
N THR A 108 2.63 -13.53 25.18
CA THR A 108 3.67 -12.59 24.70
C THR A 108 4.72 -13.24 23.80
N ARG A 109 4.46 -14.46 23.35
CA ARG A 109 5.33 -15.25 22.46
C ARG A 109 5.37 -14.64 21.07
N ILE A 110 6.50 -14.79 20.36
CA ILE A 110 6.69 -14.23 19.02
C ILE A 110 7.13 -15.32 18.04
N LEU A 111 6.49 -15.36 16.87
CA LEU A 111 7.00 -16.10 15.71
C LEU A 111 7.74 -15.13 14.78
N GLU A 112 8.98 -15.46 14.43
CA GLU A 112 9.70 -14.81 13.33
C GLU A 112 9.82 -15.76 12.14
N ILE A 113 9.41 -15.31 10.96
CA ILE A 113 9.67 -15.98 9.69
C ILE A 113 10.83 -15.23 9.03
N GLN A 114 12.00 -15.86 9.02
CA GLN A 114 13.26 -15.22 8.64
C GLN A 114 13.83 -15.84 7.37
N GLY A 115 14.04 -15.04 6.34
CA GLY A 115 14.82 -15.41 5.17
C GLY A 115 16.33 -15.30 5.41
N SER A 116 17.12 -15.58 4.38
CA SER A 116 18.58 -15.55 4.48
C SER A 116 19.12 -14.14 4.68
N THR A 117 19.94 -13.96 5.71
CA THR A 117 20.73 -12.74 5.94
C THR A 117 21.94 -12.62 5.02
N ASN A 118 22.26 -13.67 4.26
CA ASN A 118 23.35 -13.65 3.28
C ASN A 118 22.93 -12.83 2.05
N LYS A 119 23.43 -11.59 1.95
CA LYS A 119 23.16 -10.69 0.82
C LYS A 119 23.53 -11.25 -0.55
N ARG A 120 24.44 -12.23 -0.63
CA ARG A 120 24.82 -12.90 -1.89
C ARG A 120 23.85 -14.01 -2.29
N ASN A 121 23.04 -14.50 -1.36
CA ASN A 121 22.02 -15.51 -1.60
C ASN A 121 20.74 -15.20 -0.79
N PRO A 122 20.05 -14.08 -1.09
CA PRO A 122 18.85 -13.69 -0.35
C PRO A 122 17.69 -14.65 -0.61
N THR A 123 16.73 -14.71 0.30
CA THR A 123 15.49 -15.49 0.08
C THR A 123 14.47 -14.65 -0.71
N LYS A 124 14.14 -15.11 -1.93
CA LYS A 124 13.15 -14.52 -2.81
C LYS A 124 11.98 -15.47 -3.02
N LEU A 125 10.76 -14.99 -2.78
CA LEU A 125 9.52 -15.76 -2.92
C LEU A 125 8.70 -15.18 -4.08
N TYR A 126 8.51 -15.96 -5.13
CA TYR A 126 7.75 -15.59 -6.31
C TYR A 126 6.36 -16.22 -6.29
N ALA A 127 5.30 -15.41 -6.25
CA ALA A 127 3.95 -15.90 -6.51
C ALA A 127 3.83 -16.16 -8.01
N ASN A 128 3.55 -17.40 -8.39
CA ASN A 128 3.37 -17.73 -9.80
C ASN A 128 1.95 -17.40 -10.30
N GLU A 129 1.70 -17.68 -11.58
CA GLU A 129 0.42 -17.40 -12.25
C GLU A 129 -0.79 -17.99 -11.50
N SER A 130 -0.67 -19.21 -10.94
CA SER A 130 -1.78 -19.83 -10.23
C SER A 130 -2.18 -19.06 -8.95
N ALA A 131 -1.21 -18.38 -8.32
CA ALA A 131 -1.38 -17.57 -7.12
C ALA A 131 -1.61 -16.08 -7.43
N TYR A 132 -1.77 -15.70 -8.70
CA TYR A 132 -1.81 -14.30 -9.14
C TYR A 132 -2.84 -13.47 -8.35
N TRP A 133 -4.01 -14.03 -8.06
CA TRP A 133 -5.11 -13.35 -7.37
C TRP A 133 -5.10 -13.47 -5.83
N GLN A 134 -4.20 -14.26 -5.25
CA GLN A 134 -4.09 -14.39 -3.78
C GLN A 134 -3.22 -13.28 -3.20
N SER A 135 -3.49 -12.86 -1.96
CA SER A 135 -2.55 -12.03 -1.20
C SER A 135 -1.26 -12.82 -0.92
N PHE A 136 -0.12 -12.16 -0.78
CA PHE A 136 1.11 -12.84 -0.38
C PHE A 136 1.01 -13.35 1.04
N ILE A 137 0.67 -12.45 1.97
CA ILE A 137 0.46 -12.77 3.37
C ILE A 137 -0.99 -12.43 3.70
N PHE A 138 -1.71 -13.35 4.34
CA PHE A 138 -3.05 -13.11 4.82
C PHE A 138 -3.19 -13.53 6.28
N GLY A 139 -3.97 -12.78 7.06
CA GLY A 139 -4.32 -13.15 8.43
C GLY A 139 -5.61 -12.48 8.90
N SER A 140 -6.38 -13.19 9.72
CA SER A 140 -7.52 -12.62 10.46
C SER A 140 -7.12 -12.41 11.91
N TYR A 141 -7.11 -11.16 12.37
CA TYR A 141 -6.64 -10.73 13.69
C TYR A 141 -5.21 -11.22 14.03
N PRO A 142 -4.24 -11.13 13.11
CA PRO A 142 -2.90 -11.63 13.35
C PRO A 142 -2.22 -10.86 14.48
N LYS A 143 -1.42 -11.59 15.28
CA LYS A 143 -0.64 -10.97 16.34
C LYS A 143 0.69 -11.66 16.61
N ASN A 144 1.66 -10.87 17.10
CA ASN A 144 2.98 -11.31 17.56
C ASN A 144 3.82 -12.02 16.48
N ILE A 145 3.92 -11.42 15.30
CA ILE A 145 4.63 -12.01 14.15
C ILE A 145 5.65 -11.02 13.60
N THR A 146 6.86 -11.52 13.34
CA THR A 146 7.91 -10.80 12.62
C THR A 146 8.18 -11.49 11.29
N PHE A 147 8.29 -10.71 10.21
CA PHE A 147 8.85 -11.14 8.93
C PHE A 147 10.19 -10.44 8.75
N SER A 148 11.25 -11.19 8.44
CA SER A 148 12.57 -10.58 8.23
C SER A 148 13.36 -11.15 7.07
N TYR A 149 14.13 -10.30 6.38
CA TYR A 149 15.08 -10.69 5.32
C TYR A 149 14.44 -11.50 4.16
N LEU A 150 13.24 -11.10 3.74
CA LEU A 150 12.49 -11.72 2.65
C LEU A 150 12.20 -10.71 1.54
N SER A 151 12.15 -11.19 0.30
CA SER A 151 11.64 -10.41 -0.83
C SER A 151 10.53 -11.16 -1.54
N PHE A 152 9.40 -10.50 -1.76
CA PHE A 152 8.20 -11.05 -2.39
C PHE A 152 8.03 -10.45 -3.79
N TYR A 153 7.83 -11.30 -4.80
CA TYR A 153 7.74 -10.91 -6.21
C TYR A 153 6.56 -11.62 -6.90
N ARG A 154 5.91 -11.00 -7.88
CA ARG A 154 4.96 -11.73 -8.74
C ARG A 154 5.61 -12.04 -10.08
N THR A 155 5.42 -13.26 -10.58
CA THR A 155 5.89 -13.60 -11.94
C THR A 155 5.14 -12.80 -13.01
N GLU A 156 3.88 -12.47 -12.74
CA GLU A 156 3.04 -11.69 -13.63
C GLU A 156 2.79 -10.29 -13.09
N LYS A 157 2.89 -9.31 -13.98
CA LYS A 157 2.64 -7.91 -13.63
C LYS A 157 1.14 -7.68 -13.42
N THR A 158 0.82 -6.76 -12.52
CA THR A 158 -0.56 -6.39 -12.17
C THR A 158 -1.11 -5.20 -12.97
N MET A 159 -0.32 -4.72 -13.94
CA MET A 159 -0.60 -3.59 -14.80
C MET A 159 0.06 -3.78 -16.17
N SER A 160 -0.36 -2.97 -17.12
CA SER A 160 0.11 -3.02 -18.51
C SER A 160 0.63 -1.66 -18.95
N GLU A 161 1.56 -1.67 -19.90
CA GLU A 161 2.17 -0.48 -20.47
C GLU A 161 2.16 -0.59 -21.99
N GLY A 162 1.96 0.54 -22.67
CA GLY A 162 1.80 0.56 -24.12
C GLY A 162 2.06 1.92 -24.74
N ILE A 163 2.08 1.92 -26.07
CA ILE A 163 2.23 3.11 -26.90
C ILE A 163 0.86 3.45 -27.48
N ILE A 164 0.43 4.70 -27.35
CA ILE A 164 -0.84 5.18 -27.92
C ILE A 164 -0.74 5.15 -29.44
N THR A 165 -1.64 4.42 -30.10
CA THR A 165 -1.75 4.32 -31.56
C THR A 165 -2.89 5.15 -32.13
N ASN A 166 -3.90 5.47 -31.32
CA ASN A 166 -5.02 6.33 -31.70
C ASN A 166 -5.59 7.07 -30.48
N VAL A 167 -6.14 8.26 -30.70
CA VAL A 167 -6.86 9.04 -29.67
C VAL A 167 -8.13 9.58 -30.29
N ALA A 168 -9.27 9.30 -29.68
CA ALA A 168 -10.56 9.80 -30.10
C ALA A 168 -11.42 10.20 -28.90
N LYS A 169 -12.65 10.66 -29.16
CA LYS A 169 -13.59 10.96 -28.08
C LYS A 169 -13.92 9.70 -27.30
N GLY A 170 -13.62 9.72 -26.01
CA GLY A 170 -13.99 8.65 -25.08
C GLY A 170 -13.13 7.39 -25.13
N TYR A 171 -12.05 7.35 -25.91
CA TYR A 171 -11.15 6.19 -25.93
C TYR A 171 -9.73 6.53 -26.41
N ILE A 172 -8.80 5.65 -26.05
CA ILE A 172 -7.49 5.53 -26.71
C ILE A 172 -7.33 4.12 -27.26
N ASP A 173 -6.62 3.99 -28.37
CA ASP A 173 -6.09 2.69 -28.80
C ASP A 173 -4.60 2.64 -28.44
N ILE A 174 -4.15 1.50 -27.94
CA ILE A 174 -2.76 1.29 -27.53
C ILE A 174 -2.20 0.02 -28.13
N LYS A 175 -0.90 0.02 -28.42
CA LYS A 175 -0.11 -1.19 -28.65
C LYS A 175 0.69 -1.50 -27.38
N LEU A 176 0.47 -2.67 -26.80
CA LEU A 176 1.15 -3.11 -25.58
C LEU A 176 2.66 -3.29 -25.82
N LEU A 177 3.48 -2.84 -24.87
CA LEU A 177 4.90 -3.18 -24.81
C LEU A 177 5.05 -4.68 -24.58
N ASP A 178 5.99 -5.31 -25.29
CA ASP A 178 6.20 -6.75 -25.27
C ASP A 178 6.39 -7.30 -23.85
N GLY A 179 5.76 -8.44 -23.57
CA GLY A 179 5.81 -9.10 -22.26
C GLY A 179 4.85 -8.52 -21.20
N PHE A 180 4.29 -7.32 -21.38
CA PHE A 180 3.27 -6.81 -20.46
C PHE A 180 1.93 -7.56 -20.64
N PRO A 181 1.17 -7.78 -19.54
CA PRO A 181 -0.13 -8.41 -19.56
C PRO A 181 -1.12 -7.77 -20.54
N GLU A 182 -2.03 -8.57 -21.07
CA GLU A 182 -3.15 -8.09 -21.87
C GLU A 182 -4.12 -7.24 -21.04
N ILE A 183 -4.77 -6.24 -21.66
CA ILE A 183 -5.72 -5.38 -20.96
C ILE A 183 -6.92 -6.18 -20.44
N GLY A 184 -7.42 -7.14 -21.21
CA GLY A 184 -8.49 -8.05 -20.77
C GLY A 184 -8.12 -8.86 -19.52
N ARG A 185 -6.83 -9.21 -19.35
CA ARG A 185 -6.35 -9.99 -18.20
C ARG A 185 -6.33 -9.16 -16.92
N ILE A 186 -5.97 -7.88 -17.01
CA ILE A 186 -6.00 -6.96 -15.86
C ILE A 186 -7.40 -6.35 -15.63
N TYR A 187 -8.33 -6.52 -16.58
CA TYR A 187 -9.71 -6.05 -16.46
C TYR A 187 -10.50 -6.89 -15.44
N ASN A 188 -10.37 -6.50 -14.16
CA ASN A 188 -11.09 -7.15 -13.06
C ASN A 188 -12.57 -6.76 -13.08
N GLN A 189 -13.42 -7.50 -13.82
CA GLN A 189 -14.86 -7.20 -14.00
C GLN A 189 -15.63 -7.02 -12.67
N GLY A 190 -15.19 -7.64 -11.58
CA GLY A 190 -15.85 -7.54 -10.27
C GLY A 190 -15.67 -6.19 -9.55
N MET A 191 -14.84 -5.28 -10.06
CA MET A 191 -14.64 -3.95 -9.47
C MET A 191 -15.33 -2.86 -10.28
N THR A 192 -16.04 -1.95 -9.62
CA THR A 192 -16.69 -0.79 -10.28
C THR A 192 -15.81 0.45 -10.32
N SER A 193 -14.66 0.45 -9.63
CA SER A 193 -13.72 1.57 -9.57
C SER A 193 -12.26 1.08 -9.53
N GLY A 194 -11.30 2.00 -9.51
CA GLY A 194 -9.88 1.65 -9.37
C GLY A 194 -9.11 1.46 -10.68
N ARG A 195 -9.74 1.74 -11.83
CA ARG A 195 -9.16 1.61 -13.17
C ARG A 195 -8.78 2.97 -13.71
N TYR A 196 -7.49 3.18 -13.97
CA TYR A 196 -7.00 4.47 -14.47
C TYR A 196 -5.88 4.32 -15.50
N LEU A 197 -5.74 5.36 -16.30
CA LEU A 197 -4.68 5.59 -17.27
C LEU A 197 -3.81 6.77 -16.82
N ARG A 198 -2.52 6.70 -17.12
CA ARG A 198 -1.61 7.85 -16.96
C ARG A 198 -0.47 7.80 -17.96
N LEU A 199 -0.07 8.96 -18.46
CA LEU A 199 1.08 9.06 -19.34
C LEU A 199 2.37 8.80 -18.54
N ILE A 200 3.32 8.12 -19.19
CA ILE A 200 4.63 7.80 -18.64
C ILE A 200 5.73 8.26 -19.60
N SER A 201 6.93 8.49 -19.08
CA SER A 201 8.10 8.73 -19.94
C SER A 201 8.48 7.47 -20.70
N ASN A 202 9.13 7.64 -21.85
CA ASN A 202 9.59 6.57 -22.72
C ASN A 202 11.03 6.11 -22.42
N ASP A 203 11.54 6.38 -21.21
CA ASP A 203 12.84 5.91 -20.77
C ASP A 203 12.72 4.45 -20.32
N ILE A 204 13.20 3.52 -21.13
CA ILE A 204 13.14 2.08 -20.83
C ILE A 204 13.91 1.66 -19.57
N ASN A 205 14.85 2.49 -19.09
CA ASN A 205 15.68 2.20 -17.93
C ASN A 205 15.14 2.83 -16.66
N ASN A 206 14.36 3.89 -16.78
CA ASN A 206 13.78 4.58 -15.63
C ASN A 206 12.52 5.35 -16.04
N PRO A 207 11.43 4.66 -16.43
CA PRO A 207 10.23 5.36 -16.81
C PRO A 207 9.63 6.03 -15.57
N THR A 208 9.09 7.22 -15.77
CA THR A 208 8.49 8.05 -14.74
C THR A 208 7.06 8.36 -15.09
N ILE A 209 6.22 8.42 -14.07
CA ILE A 209 4.85 8.88 -14.24
C ILE A 209 4.88 10.37 -14.51
N LEU A 210 4.28 10.82 -15.62
CA LEU A 210 4.25 12.24 -15.96
C LEU A 210 3.34 13.00 -14.96
N SER A 211 3.63 14.30 -14.82
CA SER A 211 3.09 15.20 -13.78
C SER A 211 1.57 15.13 -13.56
N VAL A 212 1.17 15.43 -12.33
CA VAL A 212 -0.16 15.20 -11.74
C VAL A 212 -1.20 16.24 -12.18
N ASP A 213 -0.76 17.36 -12.73
CA ASP A 213 -1.62 18.37 -13.40
C ASP A 213 -2.40 17.79 -14.58
N LYS A 214 -1.94 16.68 -15.16
CA LYS A 214 -2.69 15.93 -16.19
C LYS A 214 -3.73 14.94 -15.63
N GLY A 215 -3.78 14.75 -14.31
CA GLY A 215 -4.72 13.87 -13.63
C GLY A 215 -4.54 12.38 -13.94
N GLN A 216 -5.40 11.56 -13.34
CA GLN A 216 -5.62 10.17 -13.73
C GLN A 216 -6.89 10.11 -14.59
N GLU A 217 -6.84 9.41 -15.72
CA GLU A 217 -8.04 9.23 -16.56
C GLU A 217 -8.72 7.90 -16.22
N PRO A 218 -9.93 7.90 -15.62
CA PRO A 218 -10.64 6.66 -15.30
C PRO A 218 -11.12 5.93 -16.57
N TRP A 219 -11.11 4.60 -16.54
CA TRP A 219 -11.53 3.75 -17.67
C TRP A 219 -12.37 2.55 -17.26
N GLY A 220 -13.01 1.92 -18.25
CA GLY A 220 -13.68 0.63 -18.09
C GLY A 220 -15.13 0.68 -17.57
N MET A 221 -15.64 1.89 -17.29
CA MET A 221 -17.00 2.18 -16.82
C MET A 221 -17.42 3.54 -17.38
N ASP A 222 -18.69 3.76 -17.74
CA ASP A 222 -19.19 5.08 -18.15
C ASP A 222 -19.54 6.00 -16.96
N LYS A 223 -20.08 7.21 -17.23
CA LYS A 223 -20.48 8.17 -16.18
C LYS A 223 -21.65 7.69 -15.30
N GLN A 224 -22.43 6.72 -15.79
CA GLN A 224 -23.53 6.08 -15.09
C GLN A 224 -23.09 4.80 -14.38
N ASP A 225 -21.79 4.53 -14.35
CA ASP A 225 -21.19 3.30 -13.82
C ASP A 225 -21.71 2.03 -14.51
N ASN A 226 -22.04 2.10 -15.81
CA ASN A 226 -22.21 0.92 -16.64
C ASN A 226 -20.84 0.40 -17.10
N PRO A 227 -20.60 -0.92 -17.12
CA PRO A 227 -19.36 -1.49 -17.64
C PRO A 227 -19.09 -1.11 -19.10
N LEU A 228 -17.88 -0.66 -19.37
CA LEU A 228 -17.34 -0.43 -20.72
C LEU A 228 -16.10 -1.29 -20.92
N PRO A 229 -16.26 -2.58 -21.28
CA PRO A 229 -15.12 -3.49 -21.41
C PRO A 229 -14.16 -3.01 -22.51
N PRO A 230 -12.84 -3.20 -22.32
CA PRO A 230 -11.85 -2.91 -23.35
C PRO A 230 -11.99 -3.92 -24.51
N GLU A 231 -11.58 -3.52 -25.70
CA GLU A 231 -11.72 -4.31 -26.93
C GLU A 231 -10.33 -4.65 -27.51
N ALA A 232 -10.08 -5.93 -27.80
CA ALA A 232 -8.90 -6.35 -28.54
C ALA A 232 -9.12 -6.09 -30.03
N LEU A 233 -8.28 -5.25 -30.63
CA LEU A 233 -8.38 -4.83 -32.03
C LEU A 233 -7.70 -5.79 -33.01
N ASP A 234 -6.86 -6.69 -32.49
CA ASP A 234 -6.03 -7.62 -33.25
C ASP A 234 -6.11 -9.03 -32.67
N ALA A 235 -7.30 -9.50 -32.32
CA ALA A 235 -7.48 -10.88 -31.91
C ALA A 235 -7.03 -11.85 -33.03
N PRO A 236 -6.31 -12.94 -32.70
CA PRO A 236 -6.02 -13.45 -31.36
C PRO A 236 -4.69 -12.96 -30.75
N GLN A 237 -3.93 -12.09 -31.41
CA GLN A 237 -2.64 -11.61 -30.90
C GLN A 237 -2.81 -10.76 -29.64
N ASN A 238 -3.93 -10.06 -29.51
CA ASN A 238 -4.31 -9.26 -28.33
C ASN A 238 -3.20 -8.29 -27.89
N ARG A 239 -2.53 -7.64 -28.85
CA ARG A 239 -1.48 -6.64 -28.57
C ARG A 239 -1.96 -5.23 -28.79
N ASN A 240 -3.01 -5.04 -29.58
CA ASN A 240 -3.65 -3.76 -29.83
C ASN A 240 -5.00 -3.72 -29.12
N TRP A 241 -5.19 -2.74 -28.24
CA TRP A 241 -6.38 -2.64 -27.40
C TRP A 241 -6.99 -1.26 -27.49
N ARG A 242 -8.31 -1.21 -27.60
CA ARG A 242 -9.12 -0.01 -27.36
C ARG A 242 -9.55 0.03 -25.91
N ILE A 243 -9.28 1.16 -25.26
CA ILE A 243 -9.63 1.41 -23.86
C ILE A 243 -10.59 2.59 -23.80
N TYR A 244 -11.81 2.33 -23.35
CA TYR A 244 -12.86 3.33 -23.20
C TYR A 244 -12.74 4.07 -21.85
N THR A 245 -12.74 5.40 -21.89
CA THR A 245 -12.66 6.26 -20.71
C THR A 245 -14.04 6.56 -20.12
N LYS A 246 -14.08 6.94 -18.83
CA LYS A 246 -15.35 7.17 -18.13
C LYS A 246 -16.21 8.23 -18.77
N ASN A 247 -15.58 9.31 -19.22
CA ASN A 247 -16.24 10.31 -20.02
C ASN A 247 -16.12 9.93 -21.51
N THR A 248 -17.14 9.25 -22.05
CA THR A 248 -17.17 8.82 -23.47
C THR A 248 -17.19 9.97 -24.47
N GLN A 249 -17.36 11.21 -24.00
CA GLN A 249 -17.31 12.43 -24.82
C GLN A 249 -16.03 13.24 -24.58
N ALA A 250 -15.14 12.81 -23.68
CA ALA A 250 -13.89 13.51 -23.41
C ALA A 250 -12.95 13.43 -24.63
N ASP A 251 -12.41 14.59 -25.01
CA ASP A 251 -11.30 14.69 -25.93
C ASP A 251 -9.99 14.64 -25.14
N LEU A 252 -9.41 13.45 -25.05
CA LEU A 252 -8.20 13.19 -24.24
C LEU A 252 -6.97 13.93 -24.77
N SER A 253 -7.00 14.39 -26.03
CA SER A 253 -5.91 15.20 -26.59
C SER A 253 -5.73 16.53 -25.86
N ARG A 254 -6.81 17.08 -25.28
CA ARG A 254 -6.79 18.31 -24.48
C ARG A 254 -6.06 18.16 -23.15
N VAL A 255 -6.07 16.95 -22.59
CA VAL A 255 -5.32 16.59 -21.38
C VAL A 255 -3.97 15.91 -21.69
N GLY A 256 -3.56 15.98 -22.97
CA GLY A 256 -2.20 15.67 -23.41
C GLY A 256 -1.98 14.26 -23.96
N TYR A 257 -3.02 13.42 -24.09
CA TYR A 257 -2.88 12.11 -24.72
C TYR A 257 -2.74 12.26 -26.24
N LYS A 258 -1.68 11.69 -26.81
CA LYS A 258 -1.35 11.79 -28.24
C LYS A 258 -0.72 10.51 -28.74
N ILE A 259 -0.90 10.23 -30.03
CA ILE A 259 -0.27 9.10 -30.73
C ILE A 259 1.25 9.16 -30.52
N GLY A 260 1.86 8.01 -30.25
CA GLY A 260 3.29 7.84 -30.01
C GLY A 260 3.73 8.02 -28.55
N LEU A 261 2.89 8.57 -27.67
CA LEU A 261 3.20 8.66 -26.25
C LEU A 261 3.01 7.31 -25.55
N TRP A 262 3.76 7.11 -24.48
CA TRP A 262 3.64 5.93 -23.63
C TRP A 262 2.58 6.16 -22.56
N VAL A 263 1.81 5.11 -22.29
CA VAL A 263 0.73 5.14 -21.31
C VAL A 263 0.76 3.87 -20.45
N ALA A 264 0.50 4.09 -19.19
CA ALA A 264 0.26 3.08 -18.19
C ALA A 264 -1.22 2.80 -18.04
N VAL A 265 -1.57 1.52 -17.93
CA VAL A 265 -2.93 1.06 -17.67
C VAL A 265 -2.91 0.23 -16.40
N LYS A 266 -3.67 0.68 -15.39
CA LYS A 266 -3.87 -0.09 -14.16
C LYS A 266 -5.33 -0.44 -13.94
N SER A 267 -5.53 -1.55 -13.26
CA SER A 267 -6.76 -1.88 -12.54
C SER A 267 -6.36 -2.28 -11.12
N LYS A 268 -6.98 -1.66 -10.10
CA LYS A 268 -6.81 -2.13 -8.72
C LYS A 268 -7.15 -3.63 -8.64
N SER A 269 -6.38 -4.37 -7.86
CA SER A 269 -6.60 -5.80 -7.62
C SER A 269 -6.29 -6.19 -6.19
N TYR A 270 -6.94 -7.27 -5.72
CA TYR A 270 -6.94 -7.73 -4.33
C TYR A 270 -5.74 -8.62 -3.94
N ASN A 271 -4.76 -8.75 -4.83
CA ASN A 271 -3.55 -9.56 -4.66
C ASN A 271 -2.46 -8.82 -3.89
N TYR A 272 -2.82 -8.46 -2.65
CA TYR A 272 -2.05 -7.62 -1.73
C TYR A 272 -0.69 -8.22 -1.34
N ALA A 273 0.25 -7.35 -0.97
CA ALA A 273 1.51 -7.70 -0.32
C ALA A 273 1.26 -8.37 1.04
N TYR A 274 0.38 -7.77 1.84
CA TYR A 274 -0.20 -8.37 3.02
C TYR A 274 -1.65 -7.90 3.16
N ASN A 275 -2.48 -8.75 3.76
CA ASN A 275 -3.88 -8.47 4.00
C ASN A 275 -4.28 -8.94 5.39
N PHE A 276 -4.37 -8.01 6.33
CA PHE A 276 -4.77 -8.29 7.69
C PHE A 276 -6.15 -7.75 7.96
N GLN A 277 -7.07 -8.66 8.29
CA GLN A 277 -8.47 -8.35 8.56
C GLN A 277 -8.73 -8.37 10.06
N GLY A 278 -9.39 -7.34 10.58
CA GLY A 278 -9.62 -7.16 12.01
C GLY A 278 -8.43 -6.57 12.77
N PHE A 279 -8.60 -6.44 14.10
CA PHE A 279 -7.59 -5.82 14.95
C PHE A 279 -6.29 -6.63 14.98
N SER A 280 -5.21 -6.03 14.47
CA SER A 280 -3.89 -6.66 14.35
C SER A 280 -2.92 -6.10 15.38
N SER A 281 -2.00 -6.90 15.95
CA SER A 281 -1.08 -6.36 16.97
C SER A 281 0.33 -6.95 17.00
N ASN A 282 1.32 -6.13 17.33
CA ASN A 282 2.72 -6.54 17.51
C ASN A 282 3.28 -7.24 16.24
N ILE A 283 3.15 -6.56 15.10
CA ILE A 283 3.62 -7.08 13.81
C ILE A 283 4.82 -6.26 13.35
N THR A 284 5.88 -6.94 12.93
CA THR A 284 7.08 -6.29 12.40
C THR A 284 7.44 -6.84 11.03
N PHE A 285 7.66 -5.94 10.07
CA PHE A 285 8.36 -6.22 8.82
C PHE A 285 9.75 -5.59 8.93
N ASN A 286 10.81 -6.38 8.81
CA ASN A 286 12.19 -5.92 8.96
C ASN A 286 13.06 -6.36 7.78
N ASN A 287 13.64 -5.44 7.01
CA ASN A 287 14.40 -5.79 5.80
C ASN A 287 13.55 -6.62 4.81
N ILE A 288 12.41 -6.05 4.40
CA ILE A 288 11.44 -6.71 3.51
C ILE A 288 11.31 -5.94 2.20
N GLY A 289 11.29 -6.67 1.09
CA GLY A 289 10.94 -6.12 -0.22
C GLY A 289 9.61 -6.67 -0.73
N PHE A 290 8.69 -5.79 -1.13
CA PHE A 290 7.48 -6.12 -1.86
C PHE A 290 7.58 -5.55 -3.27
N PHE A 291 7.56 -6.44 -4.25
CA PHE A 291 7.72 -6.13 -5.66
C PHE A 291 6.55 -6.70 -6.46
N ASP A 292 6.03 -5.92 -7.42
CA ASP A 292 4.89 -6.29 -8.26
C ASP A 292 3.61 -6.69 -7.49
N SER A 293 3.53 -6.32 -6.21
CA SER A 293 2.40 -6.59 -5.32
C SER A 293 1.53 -5.35 -5.17
N THR A 294 0.21 -5.49 -4.98
CA THR A 294 -0.69 -4.35 -5.18
C THR A 294 -0.66 -3.29 -4.08
N MET A 295 -0.96 -3.66 -2.84
CA MET A 295 -0.85 -2.81 -1.64
C MET A 295 -0.64 -3.69 -0.41
N GLY A 296 -0.18 -3.13 0.70
CA GLY A 296 -0.23 -3.80 2.01
C GLY A 296 -1.39 -3.25 2.81
N GLN A 297 -2.37 -4.06 3.19
CA GLN A 297 -3.59 -3.61 3.86
C GLN A 297 -3.67 -4.12 5.30
N MET A 298 -3.93 -3.21 6.24
CA MET A 298 -4.46 -3.51 7.57
C MET A 298 -5.84 -2.90 7.71
N HIS A 299 -6.85 -3.74 7.91
CA HIS A 299 -8.26 -3.35 7.90
C HIS A 299 -8.91 -3.63 9.26
N GLY A 300 -9.39 -2.59 9.94
CA GLY A 300 -10.12 -2.74 11.22
C GLY A 300 -9.31 -2.44 12.49
N GLY A 301 -8.24 -1.65 12.39
CA GLY A 301 -7.44 -1.19 13.53
C GLY A 301 -6.18 -2.02 13.75
N ALA A 302 -5.16 -1.41 14.37
CA ALA A 302 -3.93 -2.11 14.69
C ALA A 302 -3.17 -1.48 15.85
N LYS A 303 -2.27 -2.25 16.48
CA LYS A 303 -1.40 -1.77 17.56
C LYS A 303 0.03 -2.27 17.43
N ASN A 304 1.02 -1.42 17.70
CA ASN A 304 2.44 -1.79 17.70
C ASN A 304 2.85 -2.44 16.38
N ILE A 305 2.73 -1.68 15.30
CA ILE A 305 3.11 -2.13 13.96
C ILE A 305 4.39 -1.42 13.57
N THR A 306 5.38 -2.18 13.08
CA THR A 306 6.66 -1.62 12.64
C THR A 306 6.99 -2.10 11.24
N LEU A 307 7.21 -1.16 10.32
CA LEU A 307 7.84 -1.40 9.03
C LEU A 307 9.23 -0.77 9.10
N ASN A 308 10.27 -1.58 9.17
CA ASN A 308 11.66 -1.15 9.26
C ASN A 308 12.46 -1.66 8.06
N HIS A 309 13.15 -0.78 7.33
CA HIS A 309 13.90 -1.16 6.12
C HIS A 309 13.01 -1.90 5.11
N VAL A 310 11.83 -1.33 4.82
CA VAL A 310 10.82 -1.93 3.93
C VAL A 310 10.82 -1.20 2.59
N LYS A 311 10.78 -1.95 1.49
CA LYS A 311 10.63 -1.40 0.15
C LYS A 311 9.34 -1.90 -0.51
N PHE A 312 8.49 -0.98 -0.96
CA PHE A 312 7.49 -1.22 -2.00
C PHE A 312 8.03 -0.62 -3.29
N GLY A 313 8.37 -1.48 -4.26
CA GLY A 313 9.05 -1.01 -5.45
C GLY A 313 8.84 -1.86 -6.69
N ARG A 314 9.45 -1.40 -7.78
CA ARG A 314 9.36 -2.05 -9.09
C ARG A 314 10.08 -3.39 -9.06
N GLY A 315 9.42 -4.43 -9.58
CA GLY A 315 10.06 -5.72 -9.73
C GLY A 315 10.91 -5.81 -11.00
N ASP A 316 11.08 -7.04 -11.47
CA ASP A 316 11.98 -7.34 -12.59
C ASP A 316 11.54 -6.68 -13.90
N ARG A 317 12.52 -6.43 -14.79
CA ARG A 317 12.27 -5.89 -16.14
C ARG A 317 11.34 -6.81 -16.94
N VAL A 318 10.48 -6.20 -17.75
CA VAL A 318 9.59 -6.89 -18.69
C VAL A 318 10.13 -6.69 -20.08
N ASN A 319 10.62 -7.76 -20.70
CA ASN A 319 11.28 -7.72 -22.02
C ASN A 319 12.29 -6.56 -22.18
N GLY A 320 13.15 -6.36 -21.18
CA GLY A 320 14.18 -5.31 -21.19
C GLY A 320 13.72 -3.93 -20.72
N VAL A 321 12.42 -3.70 -20.49
CA VAL A 321 11.87 -2.44 -19.99
C VAL A 321 11.70 -2.50 -18.46
N VAL A 322 12.20 -1.51 -17.73
CA VAL A 322 11.85 -1.34 -16.31
C VAL A 322 10.39 -0.90 -16.26
N PRO A 323 9.50 -1.56 -15.48
CA PRO A 323 8.12 -1.09 -15.36
C PRO A 323 8.07 0.36 -14.88
N ALA A 324 7.09 1.13 -15.32
CA ALA A 324 6.81 2.45 -14.77
C ALA A 324 6.18 2.36 -13.36
N PHE A 325 5.78 1.16 -12.92
CA PHE A 325 5.05 0.92 -11.68
C PHE A 325 5.66 -0.16 -10.80
N ALA A 326 5.54 0.05 -9.49
CA ALA A 326 5.72 -0.98 -8.49
C ALA A 326 4.48 -1.85 -8.32
N SER A 327 3.29 -1.27 -8.50
CA SER A 327 2.03 -1.92 -8.17
C SER A 327 0.83 -1.32 -8.89
N SER A 328 -0.26 -2.08 -9.04
CA SER A 328 -1.53 -1.58 -9.59
C SER A 328 -2.41 -0.85 -8.55
N ALA A 329 -2.02 -0.87 -7.27
CA ALA A 329 -2.71 -0.22 -6.16
C ALA A 329 -1.72 0.56 -5.25
N GLY A 330 -2.00 0.78 -3.97
CA GLY A 330 -1.17 1.65 -3.11
C GLY A 330 0.06 0.98 -2.48
N GLY A 331 0.75 1.68 -1.57
CA GLY A 331 1.73 1.06 -0.67
C GLY A 331 1.05 0.53 0.61
N PRO A 332 1.58 0.80 1.80
CA PRO A 332 0.89 0.53 3.07
C PRO A 332 -0.41 1.33 3.21
N GLN A 333 -1.51 0.65 3.53
CA GLN A 333 -2.84 1.20 3.72
C GLN A 333 -3.40 0.75 5.07
N PHE A 334 -3.75 1.72 5.89
CA PHE A 334 -4.45 1.54 7.17
C PHE A 334 -5.88 2.03 6.97
N MET A 335 -6.83 1.09 6.93
CA MET A 335 -8.22 1.37 6.57
C MET A 335 -9.13 1.01 7.74
N GLY A 336 -9.78 1.98 8.36
CA GLY A 336 -10.78 1.70 9.39
C GLY A 336 -12.08 1.15 8.81
N TYR A 337 -12.83 0.41 9.63
CA TYR A 337 -14.30 0.38 9.50
C TYR A 337 -14.87 1.70 10.03
N THR A 338 -16.07 2.08 9.62
CA THR A 338 -16.74 3.32 10.06
C THR A 338 -16.84 3.46 11.60
N ASP A 339 -16.72 2.35 12.33
CA ASP A 339 -16.90 2.25 13.77
C ASP A 339 -15.61 1.72 14.47
N SER A 340 -14.46 1.82 13.81
CA SER A 340 -13.30 0.97 14.10
C SER A 340 -12.41 1.35 15.29
N SER A 341 -11.70 0.34 15.78
CA SER A 341 -10.61 0.45 16.76
C SER A 341 -9.45 1.31 16.23
N PRO A 342 -8.77 2.07 17.10
CA PRO A 342 -7.71 2.99 16.68
C PRO A 342 -6.46 2.26 16.18
N TYR A 343 -5.68 2.97 15.36
CA TYR A 343 -4.35 2.55 14.92
C TYR A 343 -3.31 3.12 15.86
N THR A 344 -2.80 2.36 16.81
CA THR A 344 -1.93 2.88 17.88
C THR A 344 -0.49 2.42 17.70
N ASN A 345 0.47 3.34 17.81
CA ASN A 345 1.90 3.04 17.74
C ASN A 345 2.27 2.34 16.41
N ILE A 346 1.98 3.02 15.30
CA ILE A 346 2.36 2.59 13.96
C ILE A 346 3.64 3.32 13.56
N LEU A 347 4.73 2.58 13.33
CA LEU A 347 6.03 3.12 12.95
C LEU A 347 6.42 2.64 11.55
N LEU A 348 6.73 3.58 10.68
CA LEU A 348 7.42 3.35 9.41
C LEU A 348 8.79 4.02 9.54
N ASP A 349 9.87 3.22 9.51
CA ASP A 349 11.25 3.69 9.61
C ASP A 349 12.11 3.09 8.47
N TYR A 350 12.90 3.92 7.78
CA TYR A 350 13.66 3.52 6.59
C TYR A 350 12.79 2.82 5.53
N VAL A 351 11.66 3.45 5.17
CA VAL A 351 10.71 2.87 4.21
C VAL A 351 10.82 3.56 2.84
N TRP A 352 10.91 2.76 1.78
CA TRP A 352 10.94 3.24 0.39
C TRP A 352 9.65 2.86 -0.32
N LEU A 353 8.88 3.86 -0.76
CA LEU A 353 7.60 3.72 -1.44
C LEU A 353 7.73 4.38 -2.81
N GLU A 354 7.77 3.60 -3.88
CA GLU A 354 7.93 4.16 -5.23
C GLU A 354 6.90 3.64 -6.20
N TYR A 355 6.44 4.52 -7.10
CA TYR A 355 5.74 4.12 -8.32
C TYR A 355 4.46 3.29 -8.11
N THR A 356 3.73 3.53 -7.00
CA THR A 356 2.50 2.76 -6.72
C THR A 356 1.33 3.24 -7.59
N GLY A 357 0.44 2.31 -7.91
CA GLY A 357 -0.79 2.54 -8.66
C GLY A 357 -1.88 3.27 -7.87
N ASP A 358 -1.68 3.67 -6.62
CA ASP A 358 -2.66 4.46 -5.86
C ASP A 358 -1.93 5.43 -4.93
N ASP A 359 -2.26 5.44 -3.63
CA ASP A 359 -1.53 6.21 -2.64
C ASP A 359 -0.29 5.43 -2.17
N ASN A 360 0.89 6.05 -2.15
CA ASN A 360 2.09 5.38 -1.62
C ASN A 360 1.92 5.03 -0.13
N PHE A 361 1.27 5.89 0.64
CA PHE A 361 0.82 5.61 2.00
C PHE A 361 -0.60 6.13 2.20
N SER A 362 -1.44 5.38 2.92
CA SER A 362 -2.72 5.92 3.39
C SER A 362 -3.06 5.54 4.82
N ALA A 363 -3.57 6.50 5.57
CA ALA A 363 -4.37 6.30 6.77
C ALA A 363 -5.79 6.84 6.52
N GLN A 364 -6.74 5.93 6.32
CA GLN A 364 -8.12 6.20 5.97
C GLN A 364 -9.04 5.71 7.09
N HIS A 365 -9.98 6.54 7.53
CA HIS A 365 -10.93 6.18 8.61
C HIS A 365 -10.24 5.70 9.89
N ALA A 366 -9.03 6.18 10.17
CA ALA A 366 -8.39 5.93 11.45
C ALA A 366 -9.22 6.64 12.52
N SER A 367 -9.63 5.98 13.60
CA SER A 367 -10.45 6.62 14.63
C SER A 367 -9.62 7.49 15.58
N GLN A 368 -10.29 8.33 16.37
CA GLN A 368 -9.66 9.14 17.41
C GLN A 368 -8.76 8.29 18.33
N GLY A 369 -7.55 8.78 18.62
CA GLY A 369 -6.54 8.05 19.38
C GLY A 369 -5.61 7.20 18.51
N SER A 370 -5.74 7.26 17.19
CA SER A 370 -4.73 6.72 16.28
C SER A 370 -3.42 7.51 16.38
N SER A 371 -2.29 6.88 16.04
CA SER A 371 -0.97 7.47 16.06
C SER A 371 -0.03 6.75 15.09
N PHE A 372 0.56 7.55 14.21
CA PHE A 372 1.48 7.10 13.17
C PHE A 372 2.77 7.92 13.25
N LYS A 373 3.92 7.27 13.13
CA LYS A 373 5.21 7.93 12.97
C LYS A 373 5.85 7.49 11.67
N LEU A 374 6.14 8.44 10.78
CA LEU A 374 6.90 8.22 9.56
C LEU A 374 8.30 8.85 9.74
N ASP A 375 9.32 8.00 9.73
CA ASP A 375 10.73 8.33 9.93
C ASP A 375 11.55 7.75 8.77
N HIS A 376 12.51 8.51 8.25
CA HIS A 376 13.31 8.13 7.07
C HIS A 376 12.50 7.51 5.91
N VAL A 377 11.36 8.11 5.55
CA VAL A 377 10.47 7.60 4.48
C VAL A 377 10.76 8.31 3.17
N THR A 378 11.06 7.56 2.12
CA THR A 378 11.11 8.10 0.76
C THR A 378 9.87 7.68 -0.02
N SER A 379 9.14 8.66 -0.55
CA SER A 379 7.93 8.47 -1.35
C SER A 379 8.08 9.15 -2.71
N LYS A 380 7.94 8.36 -3.79
CA LYS A 380 8.12 8.82 -5.17
C LYS A 380 7.05 8.26 -6.09
N GLY A 381 6.54 9.07 -7.03
CA GLY A 381 5.79 8.56 -8.18
C GLY A 381 4.50 7.79 -7.87
N ALA A 382 3.61 8.25 -7.00
CA ALA A 382 2.27 7.68 -6.87
C ALA A 382 1.35 8.01 -8.07
N PHE A 383 0.43 7.11 -8.39
CA PHE A 383 -0.66 7.37 -9.34
C PHE A 383 -1.64 8.39 -8.75
N ALA A 384 -2.00 8.26 -7.46
CA ALA A 384 -2.92 9.15 -6.76
C ALA A 384 -2.18 10.20 -5.95
N ARG A 385 -1.75 9.87 -4.73
CA ARG A 385 -1.02 10.78 -3.84
C ARG A 385 0.17 10.07 -3.21
N LEU A 386 1.19 10.82 -2.87
CA LEU A 386 2.32 10.27 -2.11
C LEU A 386 1.90 9.90 -0.69
N LEU A 387 0.91 10.61 -0.14
CA LEU A 387 0.40 10.42 1.20
C LEU A 387 -1.07 10.83 1.27
N LEU A 388 -1.91 9.97 1.85
CA LEU A 388 -3.28 10.28 2.26
C LEU A 388 -3.44 10.09 3.78
N ALA A 389 -3.82 11.14 4.49
CA ALA A 389 -4.34 11.05 5.86
C ALA A 389 -5.69 11.79 5.92
N THR A 390 -6.76 11.05 6.19
CA THR A 390 -8.13 11.61 6.27
C THR A 390 -8.39 12.31 7.61
N TYR A 391 -9.44 13.13 7.70
CA TYR A 391 -9.78 13.97 8.86
C TYR A 391 -9.79 13.23 10.21
N ASP A 392 -10.18 11.95 10.22
CA ASP A 392 -10.24 11.14 11.45
C ASP A 392 -8.86 10.60 11.89
N ALA A 393 -7.85 10.64 11.01
CA ALA A 393 -6.50 10.16 11.27
C ALA A 393 -5.67 11.17 12.11
N TYR A 394 -6.22 11.56 13.26
CA TYR A 394 -5.51 12.30 14.29
C TYR A 394 -4.18 11.58 14.63
N GLY A 395 -3.07 12.31 14.69
CA GLY A 395 -1.81 11.76 15.21
C GLY A 395 -0.82 11.19 14.19
N VAL A 396 -0.91 11.54 12.90
CA VAL A 396 0.17 11.29 11.95
C VAL A 396 1.31 12.29 12.17
N CYS A 397 2.45 11.81 12.65
CA CYS A 397 3.68 12.57 12.83
C CYS A 397 4.66 12.27 11.68
N LEU A 398 5.02 13.32 10.94
CA LEU A 398 6.08 13.29 9.94
C LEU A 398 7.34 13.89 10.57
N THR A 399 8.48 13.23 10.39
CA THR A 399 9.79 13.76 10.79
C THR A 399 10.51 14.40 9.59
N ASP A 400 11.61 15.12 9.85
CA ASP A 400 12.36 15.87 8.82
C ASP A 400 12.99 15.01 7.71
N ASN A 401 13.00 13.68 7.89
CA ASN A 401 13.60 12.72 6.96
C ASN A 401 12.58 12.11 5.96
N VAL A 402 11.44 12.76 5.73
CA VAL A 402 10.43 12.34 4.75
C VAL A 402 10.64 13.05 3.41
N ILE A 403 11.00 12.29 2.36
CA ILE A 403 11.24 12.81 1.00
C ILE A 403 10.01 12.53 0.13
N LEU A 404 9.37 13.59 -0.38
CA LEU A 404 8.22 13.52 -1.28
C LEU A 404 8.57 14.14 -2.65
N ASP A 405 8.69 13.31 -3.70
CA ASP A 405 9.15 13.81 -5.01
C ASP A 405 7.99 14.35 -5.88
N ASN A 406 7.78 15.67 -5.82
CA ASN A 406 7.00 16.49 -6.77
C ASN A 406 5.61 15.95 -7.16
N GLN A 407 4.84 15.45 -6.20
CA GLN A 407 3.46 15.00 -6.40
C GLN A 407 2.58 15.29 -5.16
N PRO A 408 1.23 15.32 -5.30
CA PRO A 408 0.32 15.67 -4.20
C PRO A 408 0.49 14.79 -2.97
N ALA A 409 0.45 15.44 -1.82
CA ALA A 409 0.24 14.84 -0.51
C ALA A 409 -0.97 15.53 0.13
N VAL A 410 -1.84 14.75 0.77
CA VAL A 410 -3.05 15.25 1.42
C VAL A 410 -3.03 14.81 2.88
N VAL A 411 -2.95 15.78 3.78
CA VAL A 411 -3.00 15.59 5.24
C VAL A 411 -4.13 16.46 5.78
N HIS A 412 -5.25 15.86 6.16
CA HIS A 412 -6.37 16.57 6.78
C HIS A 412 -6.25 16.48 8.31
N GLY A 413 -5.98 17.61 8.98
CA GLY A 413 -6.13 17.75 10.44
C GLY A 413 -4.86 17.49 11.27
N ALA A 414 -4.40 18.54 11.96
CA ALA A 414 -3.41 18.56 13.04
C ALA A 414 -2.07 17.82 12.80
N ILE A 415 -1.21 18.42 11.97
CA ILE A 415 0.24 18.34 12.21
C ILE A 415 0.46 19.05 13.55
N ASN A 416 0.68 18.30 14.63
CA ASN A 416 1.09 18.91 15.89
C ASN A 416 2.42 19.62 15.67
N GLN A 417 2.41 20.93 15.93
CA GLN A 417 3.54 21.83 15.83
C GLN A 417 4.59 21.45 16.88
N ASP A 418 5.58 20.67 16.49
CA ASP A 418 6.90 20.59 17.14
C ASP A 418 7.93 20.16 16.08
N ILE A 419 8.08 21.00 15.04
CA ILE A 419 9.11 20.82 14.02
C ILE A 419 9.95 22.09 13.96
N GLU A 420 11.09 22.09 14.65
CA GLU A 420 12.02 23.23 14.62
C GLU A 420 12.79 23.35 13.29
N HIS A 421 12.77 22.35 12.39
CA HIS A 421 13.66 22.37 11.22
C HIS A 421 13.04 21.74 9.95
N PHE A 422 11.94 22.31 9.44
CA PHE A 422 11.40 21.93 8.13
C PHE A 422 11.82 22.92 7.02
N GLU A 423 12.71 22.52 6.12
CA GLU A 423 13.09 23.30 4.93
C GLU A 423 12.21 22.94 3.73
N PHE A 424 11.37 23.88 3.29
CA PHE A 424 10.49 23.74 2.13
C PHE A 424 11.26 23.84 0.81
N LYS A 425 11.30 22.75 0.02
CA LYS A 425 11.63 22.81 -1.42
C LYS A 425 10.40 22.46 -2.29
N LYS A 426 9.61 23.51 -2.54
CA LYS A 426 8.55 23.70 -3.56
C LYS A 426 7.22 22.91 -3.47
N GLN A 427 6.15 23.72 -3.56
CA GLN A 427 4.71 23.45 -3.76
C GLN A 427 4.01 22.52 -2.76
N PHE A 428 3.52 23.11 -1.67
CA PHE A 428 2.44 22.55 -0.86
C PHE A 428 1.25 23.51 -0.88
N SER A 429 0.05 22.98 -1.12
CA SER A 429 -1.20 23.59 -0.70
C SER A 429 -1.59 22.97 0.63
N VAL A 430 -1.30 23.65 1.74
CA VAL A 430 -1.94 23.37 3.02
C VAL A 430 -3.35 23.93 2.90
N CYS A 431 -4.38 23.07 2.87
CA CYS A 431 -5.76 23.55 2.96
C CYS A 431 -6.01 24.06 4.37
N GLN A 432 -5.94 25.39 4.52
CA GLN A 432 -6.48 26.10 5.68
C GLN A 432 -7.98 26.32 5.45
N TYR A 433 -8.81 25.94 6.44
CA TYR A 433 -10.12 26.55 6.68
C TYR A 433 -10.31 26.71 8.17
#